data_AF-A0A1E8CL36-F1
#
_entry.id   AF-A0A1E8CL36-F1
#
_cell.length_a   1.000
_cell.length_b   1.000
_cell.length_c   1.000
_cell.angle_alpha   90.00
_cell.angle_beta   90.00
_cell.angle_gamma   90.00
#
_symmetry.space_group_name_H-M   'P 1'
#
loop_
_entity.id
_entity.type
_entity.pdbx_description
1 polymer ?
#
loop_
_entity_poly.entity_id
_entity_poly.type
_entity_poly.pdbx_seq_one_letter_code
_entity_poly.pdbx_strand_id
1 'polypeptide(L)'
;MRKRLILAAVIIVIVVATAATAFVWNEARKEIKFLCPNFAPGVTQQSVVTQLDTGTFLRYQVTSTRIIADSAYNVGLYRCVIELDDSARVIEAKYD
;
A
#
# COMPACT_ATOMS: atom_id res chain seq x y z
N MET A 1 -29.11 -18.45 -29.36
CA MET A 1 -29.40 -17.27 -28.51
C MET A 1 -28.81 -17.40 -27.10
N ARG A 2 -29.14 -18.45 -26.32
CA ARG A 2 -28.62 -18.67 -24.95
C ARG A 2 -27.09 -18.61 -24.80
N LYS A 3 -26.33 -19.28 -25.70
CA LYS A 3 -24.85 -19.24 -25.68
C LYS A 3 -24.27 -17.82 -25.81
N ARG A 4 -24.90 -16.96 -26.62
CA ARG A 4 -24.47 -15.56 -26.82
C ARG A 4 -24.78 -14.70 -25.59
N LEU A 5 -25.91 -14.94 -24.92
CA LEU A 5 -26.26 -14.28 -23.66
C LEU A 5 -25.32 -14.67 -22.51
N ILE A 6 -24.97 -15.96 -22.41
CA ILE A 6 -24.00 -16.44 -21.43
C ILE A 6 -22.63 -15.80 -21.69
N LEU A 7 -22.18 -15.76 -22.94
CA LEU A 7 -20.91 -15.11 -23.32
C LEU A 7 -20.91 -13.62 -22.96
N ALA A 8 -21.98 -12.89 -23.27
CA ALA A 8 -22.10 -11.48 -22.92
C ALA A 8 -22.05 -11.26 -21.39
N ALA A 9 -22.76 -12.08 -20.62
CA ALA A 9 -22.74 -12.01 -19.16
C ALA A 9 -21.34 -12.29 -18.60
N VAL A 10 -20.64 -13.30 -19.11
CA VAL A 10 -19.26 -13.62 -18.70
C VAL A 10 -18.32 -12.46 -19.00
N ILE A 11 -18.43 -11.85 -20.19
CA ILE A 11 -17.61 -10.69 -20.57
C ILE A 11 -17.87 -9.52 -19.60
N ILE A 12 -19.13 -9.23 -19.28
CA ILE A 12 -19.48 -8.15 -18.33
C ILE A 12 -18.87 -8.42 -16.97
N VAL A 13 -18.97 -9.66 -16.46
CA VAL A 13 -18.38 -10.04 -15.16
C VAL A 13 -16.86 -9.84 -15.17
N ILE A 14 -16.17 -10.26 -16.23
CA ILE A 14 -14.72 -10.09 -16.37
C ILE A 14 -14.35 -8.61 -16.38
N VAL A 15 -15.08 -7.78 -17.13
CA VAL A 15 -14.83 -6.34 -17.22
C VAL A 15 -15.01 -5.69 -15.84
N VAL A 16 -16.09 -5.99 -15.13
CA VAL A 16 -16.36 -5.44 -13.79
C VAL A 16 -15.29 -5.88 -12.79
N ALA A 17 -14.93 -7.17 -12.78
CA ALA A 17 -13.89 -7.69 -11.88
C ALA A 17 -12.52 -7.05 -12.15
N THR A 18 -12.18 -6.85 -13.42
CA THR A 18 -10.93 -6.19 -13.82
C THR A 18 -10.91 -4.73 -13.38
N ALA A 19 -12.02 -4.00 -13.61
CA ALA A 19 -12.14 -2.60 -13.20
C ALA A 19 -12.06 -2.44 -11.66
N ALA A 20 -12.72 -3.31 -10.90
CA ALA A 20 -12.65 -3.31 -9.44
C ALA A 20 -11.22 -3.58 -8.95
N THR A 21 -10.52 -4.55 -9.55
CA THR A 21 -9.13 -4.85 -9.20
C THR A 21 -8.21 -3.68 -9.49
N ALA A 22 -8.34 -3.04 -10.66
CA ALA A 22 -7.56 -1.87 -11.02
C ALA A 22 -7.82 -0.67 -10.10
N PHE A 23 -9.06 -0.49 -9.66
CA PHE A 23 -9.42 0.53 -8.68
C PHE A 23 -8.73 0.30 -7.33
N VAL A 24 -8.87 -0.90 -6.75
CA VAL A 24 -8.26 -1.23 -5.46
C VAL A 24 -6.73 -1.14 -5.51
N TRP A 25 -6.13 -1.60 -6.61
CA TRP A 25 -4.69 -1.46 -6.86
C TRP A 25 -4.24 0.01 -6.82
N ASN A 26 -5.00 0.90 -7.46
CA ASN A 26 -4.69 2.31 -7.53
C ASN A 26 -4.87 3.03 -6.19
N GLU A 27 -5.91 2.70 -5.43
CA GLU A 27 -6.10 3.25 -4.08
C GLU A 27 -5.01 2.79 -3.12
N ALA A 28 -4.63 1.51 -3.15
CA ALA A 28 -3.50 0.99 -2.36
C ALA A 28 -2.17 1.67 -2.71
N ARG A 29 -1.90 1.93 -3.99
CA ARG A 29 -0.71 2.70 -4.42
C ARG A 29 -0.73 4.12 -3.89
N LYS A 30 -1.86 4.82 -4.04
CA LYS A 30 -2.02 6.21 -3.58
C LYS A 30 -1.74 6.32 -2.09
N GLU A 31 -2.31 5.43 -1.30
CA GLU A 31 -2.13 5.41 0.15
C GLU A 31 -0.64 5.41 0.54
N ILE A 32 0.15 4.47 -0.01
CA ILE A 32 1.60 4.43 0.23
C ILE A 32 2.27 5.73 -0.22
N LYS A 33 1.94 6.22 -1.42
CA LYS A 33 2.53 7.43 -2.01
C LYS A 33 2.26 8.69 -1.18
N PHE A 34 1.08 8.79 -0.56
CA PHE A 34 0.70 9.95 0.25
C PHE A 34 1.17 9.85 1.69
N LEU A 35 1.28 8.65 2.26
CA LEU A 35 1.75 8.47 3.64
C LEU A 35 3.27 8.60 3.75
N CYS A 36 4.03 8.06 2.78
CA CYS A 36 5.49 8.00 2.89
C CYS A 36 6.18 9.36 3.16
N PRO A 37 5.78 10.46 2.50
CA PRO A 37 6.37 11.78 2.77
C PRO A 37 6.09 12.35 4.17
N ASN A 38 5.12 11.81 4.92
CA ASN A 38 4.80 12.29 6.27
C ASN A 38 5.85 11.86 7.31
N PHE A 39 6.67 10.85 6.99
CA PHE A 39 7.70 10.33 7.88
C PHE A 39 9.01 11.11 7.71
N ALA A 40 8.99 12.36 8.18
CA ALA A 40 10.16 13.23 8.16
C ALA A 40 11.23 12.81 9.20
N PRO A 41 12.50 13.24 9.04
CA PRO A 41 13.54 12.96 10.01
C PRO A 41 13.17 13.40 11.43
N GLY A 42 13.50 12.58 12.42
CA GLY A 42 13.24 12.82 13.84
C GLY A 42 11.88 12.33 14.35
N VAL A 43 10.95 11.93 13.47
CA VAL A 43 9.69 11.29 13.86
C VAL A 43 9.98 9.99 14.61
N THR A 44 9.26 9.72 15.71
CA THR A 44 9.48 8.50 16.49
C THR A 44 8.90 7.27 15.79
N GLN A 45 9.54 6.12 15.97
CA GLN A 45 9.03 4.82 15.50
C GLN A 45 7.57 4.60 15.92
N GLN A 46 7.21 4.95 17.15
CA GLN A 46 5.83 4.82 17.64
C GLN A 46 4.84 5.68 16.85
N SER A 47 5.22 6.91 16.48
CA SER A 47 4.39 7.79 15.65
C SER A 47 4.22 7.24 14.24
N VAL A 48 5.29 6.68 13.66
CA VAL A 48 5.22 5.99 12.36
C VAL A 48 4.23 4.82 12.43
N VAL A 49 4.39 3.93 13.40
CA VAL A 49 3.51 2.76 13.60
C VAL A 49 2.06 3.20 13.76
N THR A 50 1.80 4.19 14.63
CA THR A 50 0.45 4.70 14.87
C THR A 50 -0.20 5.24 13.59
N GLN A 51 0.56 5.92 12.73
CA GLN A 51 0.05 6.41 11.44
C GLN A 51 -0.16 5.26 10.44
N LEU A 52 0.74 4.28 10.37
CA LEU A 52 0.60 3.11 9.51
C LEU A 52 -0.62 2.25 9.90
N ASP A 53 -0.94 2.17 11.19
CA ASP A 53 -2.12 1.46 11.69
C ASP A 53 -3.45 2.10 11.25
N THR A 54 -3.43 3.36 10.78
CA THR A 54 -4.62 3.99 10.17
C THR A 54 -4.84 3.60 8.71
N GLY A 55 -3.89 2.90 8.11
CA GLY A 55 -3.95 2.48 6.71
C GLY A 55 -5.02 1.43 6.45
N THR A 56 -5.72 1.56 5.32
CA THR A 56 -6.79 0.64 4.89
C THR A 56 -6.26 -0.52 4.06
N PHE A 57 -5.30 -0.24 3.16
CA PHE A 57 -4.72 -1.24 2.25
C PHE A 57 -3.27 -1.58 2.59
N LEU A 58 -2.73 -0.94 3.64
CA LEU A 58 -1.36 -1.10 4.07
C LEU A 58 -1.14 -2.38 4.86
N ARG A 59 0.09 -2.87 4.75
CA ARG A 59 0.72 -3.76 5.72
C ARG A 59 2.15 -3.30 5.91
N TYR A 60 2.77 -3.64 7.02
CA TYR A 60 4.14 -3.26 7.27
C TYR A 60 4.91 -4.28 8.10
N GLN A 61 6.23 -4.21 8.02
CA GLN A 61 7.17 -4.97 8.81
C GLN A 61 8.10 -4.02 9.55
N VAL A 62 8.44 -4.37 10.78
CA VAL A 62 9.28 -3.55 11.66
C VAL A 62 10.53 -4.34 12.05
N THR A 63 11.69 -3.74 11.89
CA THR A 63 12.97 -4.19 12.45
C THR A 63 13.53 -3.11 13.38
N SER A 64 14.69 -3.35 14.00
CA SER A 64 15.34 -2.37 14.86
C SER A 64 15.81 -1.11 14.12
N THR A 65 16.07 -1.20 12.82
CA THR A 65 16.65 -0.10 12.02
C THR A 65 15.78 0.34 10.86
N ARG A 66 14.67 -0.36 10.58
CA ARG A 66 13.87 -0.10 9.38
C ARG A 66 12.41 -0.48 9.57
N ILE A 67 11.51 0.28 8.95
CA ILE A 67 10.12 -0.09 8.71
C ILE A 67 9.89 -0.15 7.20
N ILE A 68 9.24 -1.22 6.74
CA ILE A 68 8.85 -1.37 5.33
C ILE A 68 7.34 -1.46 5.28
N ALA A 69 6.69 -0.47 4.67
CA ALA A 69 5.24 -0.46 4.45
C ALA A 69 4.94 -0.68 2.96
N ASP A 70 4.07 -1.63 2.64
CA ASP A 70 3.63 -1.94 1.28
C ASP A 70 2.14 -2.30 1.25
N SER A 71 1.65 -2.87 0.14
CA SER A 71 0.30 -3.41 0.07
C SER A 71 0.27 -4.77 -0.62
N ALA A 72 -0.49 -5.71 -0.04
CA ALA A 72 -0.79 -6.98 -0.70
C ALA A 72 -1.56 -6.78 -2.02
N TYR A 73 -2.35 -5.70 -2.13
CA TYR A 73 -3.15 -5.39 -3.31
C TYR A 73 -2.33 -4.93 -4.51
N ASN A 74 -1.10 -4.43 -4.29
CA ASN A 74 -0.16 -4.09 -5.36
C ASN A 74 1.01 -5.10 -5.45
N VAL A 75 0.87 -6.26 -4.80
CA VAL A 75 1.87 -7.33 -4.71
C VAL A 75 3.27 -6.86 -4.29
N GLY A 76 3.37 -5.79 -3.49
CA GLY A 76 4.63 -5.22 -3.01
C GLY A 76 5.42 -4.44 -4.07
N LEU A 77 4.79 -4.07 -5.18
CA LEU A 77 5.43 -3.26 -6.24
C LEU A 77 5.72 -1.82 -5.81
N TYR A 78 4.94 -1.30 -4.87
CA TYR A 78 5.15 0.01 -4.29
C TYR A 78 5.37 -0.14 -2.80
N ARG A 79 6.37 0.56 -2.28
CA ARG A 79 6.75 0.47 -0.88
C ARG A 79 7.23 1.81 -0.34
N CYS A 80 7.05 2.01 0.95
CA CYS A 80 7.71 3.06 1.71
C CYS A 80 8.74 2.39 2.63
N VAL A 81 10.02 2.72 2.41
CA VAL A 81 11.13 2.26 3.24
C VAL A 81 11.53 3.40 4.17
N ILE A 82 11.41 3.16 5.47
CA ILE A 82 11.64 4.15 6.52
C ILE A 82 12.84 3.66 7.33
N GLU A 83 13.95 4.40 7.29
CA GLU A 83 15.15 4.09 8.06
C GLU A 83 15.06 4.73 9.45
N LEU A 84 15.52 4.00 10.47
CA LEU A 84 15.55 4.43 11.85
C LEU A 84 16.99 4.54 12.37
N ASP A 85 17.23 5.49 13.26
CA ASP A 85 18.45 5.58 14.06
C ASP A 85 18.41 4.69 15.30
N ASP A 86 19.53 4.64 16.03
CA ASP A 86 19.67 3.86 17.27
C ASP A 86 18.72 4.34 18.40
N SER A 87 18.13 5.53 18.27
CA SER A 87 17.13 6.08 19.18
C SER A 87 15.69 5.85 18.70
N ALA A 88 15.49 4.96 17.72
CA ALA A 88 14.20 4.63 17.12
C ALA A 88 13.49 5.86 16.53
N ARG A 89 14.24 6.73 15.85
CA ARG A 89 13.72 7.89 15.12
C ARG A 89 14.03 7.81 13.65
N VAL A 90 13.14 8.35 12.84
CA VAL A 90 13.28 8.35 11.38
C VAL A 90 14.52 9.14 10.97
N ILE A 91 15.37 8.53 10.14
CA ILE A 91 16.45 9.20 9.42
C ILE A 91 15.94 9.66 8.07
N GLU A 92 15.21 8.80 7.39
CA GLU A 92 14.71 9.03 6.03
C GLU A 92 13.50 8.12 5.74
N ALA A 93 12.62 8.56 4.86
CA ALA A 93 11.57 7.73 4.26
C ALA A 93 11.59 7.88 2.74
N LYS A 94 11.63 6.76 2.03
CA LYS A 94 11.69 6.69 0.56
C LYS A 94 10.56 5.86 0.00
N TYR A 95 9.91 6.39 -1.03
CA TYR A 95 8.96 5.65 -1.84
C TYR A 95 9.72 4.95 -2.97
N ASP A 96 9.66 3.62 -3.02
CA ASP A 96 10.18 2.79 -4.13
C ASP A 96 9.03 2.23 -4.97
#